data_AF-A0A4U7G4K9-F1
#
_entry.id   AF-A0A4U7G4K9-F1
#
_cell.length_a   1.000
_cell.length_b   1.000
_cell.length_c   1.000
_cell.angle_alpha   90.00
_cell.angle_beta   90.00
_cell.angle_gamma   90.00
#
_symmetry.space_group_name_H-M   'P 1'
#
loop_
_entity.id
_entity.type
_entity.pdbx_description
1 polymer ?
#
loop_
_entity_poly.entity_id
_entity_poly.type
_entity_poly.pdbx_seq_one_letter_code
_entity_poly.pdbx_strand_id
1 'polypeptide(L)'
;MLNSAPSETEKSETEGSETKESNLVIEDEEERKECTSVKKTEGHFTRQVDQVTKYDKDYIWSLVHSQLREGGLSQAASDLVMSYFEERYAYALEHIRFARTAEAIAEYVFNGVLSEWTKQLR
;
A
#
# COMPACT_ATOMS: atom_id res chain seq x y z
N MET A 1 -19.03 21.53 -67.31
CA MET A 1 -19.87 20.48 -66.71
C MET A 1 -19.55 20.44 -65.22
N LEU A 2 -20.42 21.00 -64.40
CA LEU A 2 -20.47 20.77 -62.96
C LEU A 2 -21.96 20.72 -62.65
N ASN A 3 -22.42 19.64 -62.03
CA ASN A 3 -23.63 19.49 -61.23
C ASN A 3 -23.74 18.00 -60.85
N SER A 4 -23.53 17.66 -59.59
CA SER A 4 -24.01 16.41 -58.98
C SER A 4 -24.36 16.67 -57.52
N ALA A 5 -25.42 15.96 -57.12
CA ALA A 5 -26.44 16.25 -56.12
C ALA A 5 -25.98 16.20 -54.63
N PRO A 6 -26.82 16.72 -53.70
CA PRO A 6 -26.58 16.74 -52.26
C PRO A 6 -26.99 15.41 -51.60
N SER A 7 -26.45 15.09 -50.42
CA SER A 7 -27.00 14.02 -49.59
C SER A 7 -26.87 14.34 -48.10
N GLU A 8 -28.03 14.61 -47.51
CA GLU A 8 -28.55 14.21 -46.19
C GLU A 8 -27.61 14.29 -44.98
N THR A 9 -27.76 15.37 -44.21
CA THR A 9 -27.27 15.52 -42.84
C THR A 9 -28.28 14.90 -41.88
N GLU A 10 -27.93 13.80 -41.21
CA GLU A 10 -28.71 13.26 -40.10
C GLU A 10 -28.45 14.07 -38.82
N LYS A 11 -29.55 14.61 -38.31
CA LYS A 11 -29.71 15.27 -37.02
C LYS A 11 -29.92 14.21 -35.92
N SER A 12 -29.35 14.44 -34.74
CA SER A 12 -29.97 14.01 -33.48
C SER A 12 -29.58 14.95 -32.35
N GLU A 13 -30.63 15.44 -31.71
CA GLU A 13 -30.76 16.40 -30.60
C GLU A 13 -30.54 15.64 -29.26
N THR A 14 -29.64 16.09 -28.38
CA THR A 14 -29.85 16.96 -27.19
C THR A 14 -30.08 16.17 -25.89
N GLU A 15 -29.43 16.63 -24.81
CA GLU A 15 -29.85 16.72 -23.38
C GLU A 15 -28.61 16.55 -22.48
N GLY A 16 -28.10 17.63 -21.86
CA GLY A 16 -28.37 17.99 -20.46
C GLY A 16 -27.38 17.27 -19.51
N SER A 17 -26.51 17.89 -18.72
CA SER A 17 -26.69 19.08 -17.92
C SER A 17 -25.35 19.69 -17.50
N GLU A 18 -25.46 20.98 -17.18
CA GLU A 18 -24.43 21.88 -16.73
C GLU A 18 -23.96 21.59 -15.30
N THR A 19 -22.79 22.16 -15.02
CA THR A 19 -22.35 22.76 -13.74
C THR A 19 -21.68 21.94 -12.63
N LYS A 20 -20.53 22.52 -12.25
CA LYS A 20 -19.97 22.70 -10.90
C LYS A 20 -18.92 21.72 -10.42
N GLU A 21 -17.67 22.11 -10.69
CA GLU A 21 -16.68 22.42 -9.65
C GLU A 21 -17.27 22.30 -8.22
N SER A 22 -16.88 21.23 -7.52
CA SER A 22 -17.01 21.19 -6.07
C SER A 22 -15.61 21.14 -5.49
N ASN A 23 -15.12 22.35 -5.27
CA ASN A 23 -14.08 22.71 -4.32
C ASN A 23 -14.28 21.91 -3.02
N LEU A 24 -13.45 20.90 -2.75
CA LEU A 24 -13.41 20.23 -1.45
C LEU A 24 -12.67 21.14 -0.46
N VAL A 25 -13.35 22.20 -0.05
CA VAL A 25 -13.10 22.85 1.24
C VAL A 25 -13.64 21.90 2.28
N ILE A 26 -12.76 21.34 3.11
CA ILE A 26 -13.15 20.73 4.36
C ILE A 26 -12.37 21.49 5.43
N GLU A 27 -12.99 22.57 5.90
CA GLU A 27 -12.66 23.21 7.17
C GLU A 27 -13.34 22.44 8.30
N ASP A 28 -12.49 22.03 9.23
CA ASP A 28 -12.64 22.07 10.69
C ASP A 28 -13.62 21.14 11.46
N GLU A 29 -13.06 20.72 12.58
CA GLU A 29 -13.62 20.26 13.86
C GLU A 29 -14.53 19.01 14.03
N GLU A 30 -14.02 18.19 14.97
CA GLU A 30 -14.71 17.45 16.03
C GLU A 30 -15.44 16.12 15.74
N GLU A 31 -14.86 15.08 16.32
CA GLU A 31 -15.45 13.86 16.88
C GLU A 31 -16.76 13.34 16.27
N ARG A 32 -16.68 12.31 15.40
CA ARG A 32 -17.74 11.28 15.34
C ARG A 32 -17.18 9.87 15.14
N LYS A 33 -17.80 8.98 15.89
CA LYS A 33 -17.53 7.57 16.12
C LYS A 33 -17.75 6.71 14.87
N GLU A 34 -16.92 5.68 14.78
CA GLU A 34 -17.23 4.29 14.36
C GLU A 34 -18.15 4.09 13.14
N CYS A 35 -17.59 3.57 12.05
CA CYS A 35 -18.32 2.63 11.20
C CYS A 35 -17.35 1.63 10.54
N THR A 36 -17.52 0.39 10.98
CA THR A 36 -17.15 -0.88 10.36
C THR A 36 -16.91 -0.85 8.85
N SER A 37 -15.68 -1.12 8.45
CA SER A 37 -15.38 -2.04 7.35
C SER A 37 -13.88 -2.34 7.45
N VAL A 38 -13.53 -3.41 8.17
CA VAL A 38 -12.26 -4.08 7.93
C VAL A 38 -12.37 -4.63 6.52
N LYS A 39 -12.04 -3.79 5.54
CA LYS A 39 -11.52 -4.26 4.27
C LYS A 39 -10.32 -5.09 4.69
N LYS A 40 -10.46 -6.40 4.62
CA LYS A 40 -9.34 -7.33 4.65
C LYS A 40 -8.47 -6.92 3.47
N THR A 41 -7.56 -5.99 3.71
CA THR A 41 -6.39 -5.83 2.87
C THR A 41 -5.73 -7.19 2.87
N GLU A 42 -5.61 -7.79 1.69
CA GLU A 42 -4.90 -9.03 1.39
C GLU A 42 -3.39 -8.84 1.64
N GLY A 43 -3.03 -8.36 2.82
CA GLY A 43 -1.66 -8.32 3.29
C GLY A 43 -1.30 -9.67 3.88
N HIS A 44 -0.06 -10.09 3.67
CA HIS A 44 0.46 -11.37 4.15
C HIS A 44 0.45 -11.49 5.69
N PHE A 45 0.18 -10.40 6.42
CA PHE A 45 0.29 -10.35 7.87
C PHE A 45 -1.06 -10.11 8.55
N THR A 46 -1.24 -10.75 9.71
CA THR A 46 -2.40 -10.56 10.59
C THR A 46 -1.94 -10.08 11.98
N ARG A 47 -2.69 -9.17 12.59
CA ARG A 47 -2.34 -8.49 13.85
C ARG A 47 -2.37 -9.45 15.05
N GLN A 48 -1.29 -9.52 15.84
CA GLN A 48 -1.21 -10.42 17.03
C GLN A 48 -0.83 -9.79 18.40
N VAL A 49 -0.57 -8.49 18.57
CA VAL A 49 -0.21 -7.93 19.91
C VAL A 49 -0.74 -6.52 20.18
N ASP A 50 -1.03 -6.19 21.45
CA ASP A 50 -1.54 -4.90 21.93
C ASP A 50 -0.45 -4.13 22.69
N GLN A 51 -0.17 -2.89 22.22
CA GLN A 51 0.63 -1.82 22.83
C GLN A 51 2.08 -2.13 23.31
N VAL A 52 3.00 -2.21 22.36
CA VAL A 52 4.35 -1.61 22.49
C VAL A 52 4.40 -0.46 21.47
N THR A 53 5.45 0.38 21.42
CA THR A 53 5.63 1.43 20.38
C THR A 53 4.98 1.02 19.07
N LYS A 54 4.20 1.90 18.43
CA LYS A 54 3.29 1.56 17.30
C LYS A 54 3.90 0.59 16.27
N TYR A 55 5.23 0.60 16.13
CA TYR A 55 6.06 -0.35 15.40
C TYR A 55 7.07 -0.99 16.35
N ASP A 56 6.67 -2.04 17.07
CA ASP A 56 7.60 -2.79 17.90
C ASP A 56 8.62 -3.52 17.01
N LYS A 57 9.90 -3.30 17.28
CA LYS A 57 10.97 -3.79 16.42
C LYS A 57 11.07 -5.31 16.47
N ASP A 58 10.93 -5.92 17.64
CA ASP A 58 11.05 -7.38 17.82
C ASP A 58 9.85 -8.10 17.20
N TYR A 59 8.67 -7.50 17.30
CA TYR A 59 7.46 -7.95 16.62
C TYR A 59 7.62 -7.89 15.10
N ILE A 60 8.07 -6.76 14.56
CA ILE A 60 8.30 -6.60 13.12
C ILE A 60 9.41 -7.54 12.63
N TRP A 61 10.48 -7.71 13.40
CA TRP A 61 11.53 -8.69 13.12
C TRP A 61 10.96 -10.09 13.02
N SER A 62 10.11 -10.48 13.99
CA SER A 62 9.47 -11.79 14.03
C SER A 62 8.53 -12.02 12.85
N LEU A 63 7.76 -10.99 12.44
CA LEU A 63 6.91 -11.04 11.26
C LEU A 63 7.73 -11.27 9.98
N VAL A 64 8.78 -10.47 9.77
CA VAL A 64 9.64 -10.58 8.57
C VAL A 64 10.35 -11.93 8.52
N HIS A 65 10.92 -12.38 9.65
CA HIS A 65 11.60 -13.69 9.75
C HIS A 65 10.63 -14.85 9.43
N SER A 66 9.43 -14.80 10.01
CA SER A 66 8.39 -15.82 9.78
C SER A 66 7.97 -15.86 8.31
N GLN A 67 7.77 -14.71 7.68
CA GLN A 67 7.42 -14.66 6.25
C GLN A 67 8.54 -15.21 5.35
N LEU A 68 9.81 -14.97 5.66
CA LEU A 68 10.93 -15.58 4.91
C LEU A 68 10.89 -17.11 5.01
N ARG A 69 10.61 -17.63 6.20
CA ARG A 69 10.48 -19.08 6.46
C ARG A 69 9.30 -19.69 5.71
N GLU A 70 8.15 -19.01 5.73
CA GLU A 70 6.95 -19.40 4.97
C GLU A 70 7.19 -19.35 3.46
N GLY A 71 8.03 -18.41 3.00
CA GLY A 71 8.51 -18.30 1.62
C GLY A 71 9.51 -19.39 1.20
N GLY A 72 9.82 -20.36 2.07
CA GLY A 72 10.65 -21.52 1.76
C GLY A 72 12.15 -21.34 2.01
N LEU A 73 12.58 -20.23 2.62
CA LEU A 73 13.96 -20.10 3.06
C LEU A 73 14.20 -21.02 4.27
N SER A 74 15.37 -21.67 4.27
CA SER A 74 15.84 -22.42 5.42
C SER A 74 16.13 -21.48 6.60
N GLN A 75 16.19 -22.00 7.83
CA GLN A 75 16.56 -21.19 8.99
C GLN A 75 17.85 -20.39 8.77
N ALA A 76 18.91 -21.05 8.29
CA ALA A 76 20.19 -20.40 8.04
C ALA A 76 20.12 -19.34 6.94
N ALA A 77 19.33 -19.57 5.89
CA ALA A 77 19.11 -18.59 4.83
C ALA A 77 18.31 -17.38 5.35
N SER A 78 17.25 -17.62 6.14
CA SER A 78 16.48 -16.55 6.77
C SER A 78 17.35 -15.71 7.71
N ASP A 79 18.17 -16.34 8.55
CA ASP A 79 19.06 -15.62 9.48
C ASP A 79 20.10 -14.79 8.73
N LEU A 80 20.64 -15.31 7.63
CA LEU A 80 21.55 -14.57 6.75
C LEU A 80 20.84 -13.36 6.13
N VAL A 81 19.67 -13.55 5.53
CA VAL A 81 18.89 -12.49 4.88
C VAL A 81 18.44 -11.43 5.88
N MET A 82 18.16 -11.81 7.12
CA MET A 82 17.81 -10.87 8.20
C MET A 82 18.97 -9.96 8.62
N SER A 83 20.19 -10.12 8.12
CA SER A 83 21.26 -9.14 8.32
C SER A 83 20.92 -7.76 7.75
N TYR A 84 20.03 -7.68 6.75
CA TYR A 84 19.57 -6.42 6.16
C TYR A 84 18.45 -5.75 6.95
N PHE A 85 17.91 -6.42 7.98
CA PHE A 85 16.72 -5.97 8.68
C PHE A 85 16.89 -4.57 9.29
N GLU A 86 18.01 -4.31 9.98
CA GLU A 86 18.20 -3.07 10.74
C GLU A 86 18.12 -1.84 9.83
N GLU A 87 18.84 -1.89 8.71
CA GLU A 87 18.88 -0.80 7.73
C GLU A 87 17.49 -0.59 7.12
N ARG A 88 16.80 -1.67 6.75
CA ARG A 88 15.49 -1.59 6.12
C ARG A 88 14.40 -1.14 7.08
N TYR A 89 14.49 -1.54 8.34
CA TYR A 89 13.61 -1.08 9.40
C TYR A 89 13.78 0.42 9.66
N ALA A 90 15.01 0.90 9.81
CA ALA A 90 15.29 2.33 9.97
C ALA A 90 14.78 3.15 8.77
N TYR A 91 15.04 2.68 7.55
CA TYR A 91 14.55 3.31 6.33
C TYR A 91 13.01 3.38 6.28
N ALA A 92 12.33 2.30 6.69
CA ALA A 92 10.88 2.26 6.75
C ALA A 92 10.32 3.33 7.69
N LEU A 93 10.93 3.50 8.87
CA LEU A 93 10.50 4.51 9.84
C LEU A 93 10.73 5.95 9.36
N GLU A 94 11.80 6.19 8.59
CA GLU A 94 12.10 7.51 8.04
C GLU A 94 11.13 7.90 6.90
N HIS A 95 10.76 6.94 6.07
CA HIS A 95 10.03 7.22 4.82
C HIS A 95 8.53 6.91 4.86
N ILE A 96 8.04 6.14 5.83
CA ILE A 96 6.62 5.75 5.92
C ILE A 96 5.92 6.55 7.02
N ARG A 97 5.41 7.73 6.64
CA ARG A 97 4.75 8.68 7.56
C ARG A 97 3.37 8.25 8.06
N PHE A 98 2.67 7.37 7.33
CA PHE A 98 1.25 7.07 7.58
C PHE A 98 0.93 5.57 7.66
N ALA A 99 1.93 4.72 7.97
CA ALA A 99 1.63 3.32 8.25
C ALA A 99 0.58 3.24 9.37
N ARG A 100 -0.52 2.54 9.12
CA ARG A 100 -1.61 2.41 10.10
C ARG A 100 -1.35 1.28 11.09
N THR A 101 -0.44 0.37 10.75
CA THR A 101 -0.17 -0.86 11.51
C THR A 101 1.31 -1.24 11.42
N ALA A 102 1.77 -2.08 12.35
CA ALA A 102 3.12 -2.65 12.32
C ALA A 102 3.31 -3.61 11.14
N GLU A 103 2.24 -4.29 10.70
CA GLU A 103 2.23 -5.16 9.54
C GLU A 103 2.59 -4.41 8.24
N ALA A 104 2.10 -3.17 8.08
CA ALA A 104 2.45 -2.34 6.93
C ALA A 104 3.94 -1.96 6.93
N ILE A 105 4.53 -1.73 8.10
CA ILE A 105 5.98 -1.53 8.23
C ILE A 105 6.71 -2.84 7.93
N ALA A 106 6.26 -3.97 8.49
CA ALA A 106 6.87 -5.28 8.26
C ALA A 106 6.89 -5.67 6.77
N GLU A 107 5.82 -5.39 6.03
CA GLU A 107 5.75 -5.62 4.58
C GLU A 107 6.79 -4.80 3.81
N TYR A 108 6.91 -3.51 4.15
CA TYR A 108 7.93 -2.68 3.53
C TYR A 108 9.34 -3.20 3.83
N VAL A 109 9.61 -3.54 5.09
CA VAL A 109 10.91 -4.07 5.53
C VAL A 109 11.21 -5.39 4.83
N PHE A 110 10.25 -6.31 4.77
CA PHE A 110 10.38 -7.59 4.06
C PHE A 110 10.76 -7.39 2.60
N ASN A 111 10.07 -6.50 1.88
CA ASN A 111 10.38 -6.18 0.49
C ASN A 111 11.79 -5.58 0.35
N GLY A 112 12.19 -4.70 1.28
CA GLY A 112 13.53 -4.13 1.31
C GLY A 112 14.62 -5.17 1.55
N VAL A 113 14.37 -6.13 2.45
CA VAL A 113 15.27 -7.23 2.81
C VAL A 113 15.43 -8.19 1.64
N LEU A 114 14.34 -8.64 1.02
CA LEU A 114 14.38 -9.47 -0.19
C LEU A 114 15.06 -8.76 -1.36
N SER A 115 14.86 -7.45 -1.51
CA SER A 115 15.52 -6.67 -2.55
C SER A 115 17.05 -6.68 -2.38
N GLU A 116 17.58 -6.53 -1.17
CA GLU A 116 19.03 -6.62 -0.95
C GLU A 116 19.56 -8.03 -1.20
N TRP A 117 18.86 -9.04 -0.70
CA TRP A 117 19.25 -10.43 -0.93
C TRP A 117 19.30 -10.78 -2.43
N THR A 118 18.27 -10.41 -3.19
CA THR A 118 18.20 -10.71 -4.62
C THR A 118 19.21 -9.94 -5.46
N LYS A 119 19.67 -8.77 -5.01
CA LYS A 119 20.79 -8.05 -5.65
C LYS A 119 22.10 -8.81 -5.55
N GLN A 120 22.36 -9.51 -4.44
CA GLN A 120 23.58 -10.31 -4.27
C GLN A 120 23.60 -11.56 -5.17
N LEU A 121 22.44 -12.02 -5.63
CA LEU A 121 22.31 -13.19 -6.50
C LEU A 121 22.46 -12.87 -8.00
N ARG A 122 22.60 -11.59 -8.38
CA ARG A 122 22.66 -11.13 -9.77
C ARG A 122 24.06 -10.61 -10.10
#